data_AF-A0A0F9M674-F1
#
_entry.id   AF-A0A0F9M674-F1
#
_cell.length_a   1.000
_cell.length_b   1.000
_cell.length_c   1.000
_cell.angle_alpha   90.00
_cell.angle_beta   90.00
_cell.angle_gamma   90.00
#
_symmetry.space_group_name_H-M   'P 1'
#
loop_
_entity.id
_entity.type
_entity.pdbx_description
1 polymer ?
#
loop_
_entity_poly.entity_id
_entity_poly.type
_entity_poly.pdbx_seq_one_letter_code
_entity_poly.pdbx_strand_id
1 'polypeptide(L)' 'MENFKKELEALINKHSIENESNTPDWLLAQYLLSCLAAFTVATQQRETWYGRDPRPSALK' A
#
# COMPACT_ATOMS: atom_id res chain seq x y z
N MET A 1 4.47 0.70 -9.75
CA MET A 1 3.50 0.03 -8.84
C MET A 1 3.15 -1.38 -9.30
N GLU A 2 2.97 -1.64 -10.60
CA GLU A 2 2.68 -3.01 -11.08
C GLU A 2 3.77 -4.03 -10.72
N ASN A 3 5.05 -3.65 -10.78
CA ASN A 3 6.15 -4.54 -10.37
C ASN A 3 6.08 -4.90 -8.87
N PHE A 4 5.86 -3.88 -8.02
CA PHE A 4 5.69 -4.07 -6.59
C PHE A 4 4.46 -4.92 -6.24
N LYS A 5 3.34 -4.76 -6.98
CA LYS A 5 2.15 -5.62 -6.80
C LYS A 5 2.50 -7.09 -7.04
N LYS A 6 3.20 -7.39 -8.13
CA LYS A 6 3.59 -8.77 -8.48
C LYS A 6 4.58 -9.36 -7.48
N GLU A 7 5.54 -8.56 -7.01
CA GLU A 7 6.46 -8.98 -5.95
C GLU A 7 5.73 -9.25 -4.63
N LEU A 8 4.74 -8.42 -4.28
CA LEU A 8 3.90 -8.62 -3.10
C LEU A 8 3.01 -9.86 -3.22
N GLU A 9 2.39 -10.08 -4.38
CA GLU A 9 1.63 -11.30 -4.69
C GLU A 9 2.50 -12.55 -4.54
N ALA A 10 3.71 -12.54 -5.11
CA ALA A 10 4.66 -13.64 -4.96
C ALA A 10 5.09 -13.86 -3.50
N LEU A 11 5.22 -12.80 -2.71
CA LEU A 11 5.56 -12.88 -1.30
C LEU A 11 4.41 -13.47 -0.47
N ILE A 12 3.17 -13.05 -0.73
CA ILE A 12 1.95 -13.58 -0.11
C ILE A 12 1.88 -15.09 -0.37
N ASN A 13 1.95 -15.48 -1.64
CA ASN A 13 1.92 -16.88 -2.06
C ASN A 13 3.05 -17.71 -1.41
N LYS A 14 4.28 -17.18 -1.38
CA LYS A 14 5.45 -17.84 -0.78
C LYS A 14 5.24 -18.20 0.69
N HIS A 15 4.49 -17.37 1.41
CA HIS A 15 4.22 -17.56 2.83
C HIS A 15 2.81 -18.09 3.11
N SER A 16 2.00 -18.30 2.07
CA SER A 16 0.61 -18.73 2.16
C SER A 16 -0.23 -17.88 3.13
N ILE A 17 0.00 -16.57 3.14
CA ILE A 17 -0.66 -15.62 4.06
C ILE A 17 -2.16 -15.56 3.79
N GLU A 18 -2.54 -15.70 2.53
CA GLU A 18 -3.90 -15.68 2.03
C GLU A 18 -4.73 -16.88 2.49
N ASN A 19 -4.10 -18.02 2.85
CA ASN A 19 -4.80 -19.25 3.23
C ASN A 19 -5.73 -19.04 4.42
N GLU A 20 -5.35 -18.21 5.39
CA GLU A 20 -6.20 -17.90 6.55
C GLU A 20 -7.51 -17.22 6.13
N SER A 21 -7.47 -16.46 5.05
CA SER A 21 -8.60 -15.69 4.51
C SER A 21 -9.33 -16.39 3.35
N ASN A 22 -8.81 -17.51 2.86
CA ASN A 22 -9.27 -18.21 1.66
C ASN A 22 -9.45 -17.25 0.45
N THR A 23 -8.53 -16.31 0.30
CA THR A 23 -8.58 -15.23 -0.70
C THR A 23 -7.51 -15.47 -1.77
N PRO A 24 -7.75 -15.17 -3.06
CA PRO A 24 -6.69 -15.23 -4.07
C PRO A 24 -5.56 -14.24 -3.80
N ASP A 25 -4.30 -14.66 -3.99
CA ASP A 25 -3.08 -13.86 -3.76
C ASP A 25 -3.14 -12.46 -4.38
N TRP A 26 -3.52 -12.39 -5.66
CA TRP A 26 -3.58 -11.14 -6.43
C TRP A 26 -4.59 -10.14 -5.84
N LEU A 27 -5.66 -10.64 -5.20
CA LEU A 27 -6.71 -9.83 -4.60
C LEU A 27 -6.25 -9.28 -3.25
N LEU A 28 -5.58 -10.09 -2.43
CA LEU A 28 -5.00 -9.63 -1.18
C LEU A 28 -3.88 -8.60 -1.43
N ALA A 29 -3.02 -8.84 -2.41
CA ALA A 29 -2.01 -7.87 -2.83
C ALA A 29 -2.64 -6.55 -3.28
N GLN A 30 -3.71 -6.61 -4.09
CA GLN A 30 -4.44 -5.41 -4.53
C GLN A 30 -5.05 -4.63 -3.36
N TYR A 31 -5.65 -5.33 -2.39
CA TYR A 31 -6.24 -4.73 -1.20
C TYR A 31 -5.18 -3.99 -0.36
N LEU A 32 -4.04 -4.64 -0.09
CA LEU A 32 -2.94 -4.03 0.67
C LEU A 32 -2.39 -2.77 -0.01
N LEU A 33 -2.30 -2.76 -1.34
CA LEU A 33 -1.92 -1.55 -2.08
C LEU A 33 -2.93 -0.41 -1.93
N SER A 34 -4.22 -0.73 -1.94
CA SER A 34 -5.27 0.26 -1.69
C SER A 34 -5.16 0.85 -0.28
N CYS A 35 -4.82 0.03 0.73
CA CYS A 35 -4.54 0.51 2.09
C CYS A 35 -3.34 1.47 2.14
N LEU A 36 -2.24 1.15 1.43
CA LEU A 36 -1.07 2.03 1.36
C LEU A 36 -1.35 3.36 0.66
N ALA A 37 -2.18 3.34 -0.39
CA ALA A 37 -2.63 4.55 -1.07
C ALA A 37 -3.50 5.42 -0.15
N ALA A 38 -4.46 4.81 0.55
CA ALA A 38 -5.28 5.51 1.54
C ALA A 38 -4.42 6.11 2.67
N PHE A 39 -3.40 5.36 3.13
CA PHE A 39 -2.46 5.84 4.13
C PHE A 39 -1.67 7.05 3.64
N THR A 40 -1.25 7.07 2.37
CA THR A 40 -0.55 8.21 1.76
C THR A 40 -1.41 9.48 1.76
N VAL A 41 -2.72 9.34 1.48
CA VAL A 41 -3.65 10.48 1.58
C VAL A 41 -3.79 10.95 3.03
N ALA A 42 -3.96 10.01 3.97
CA ALA A 42 -4.09 10.33 5.38
C ALA A 42 -2.85 11.04 5.95
N THR A 43 -1.65 10.65 5.53
CA THR A 43 -0.42 11.32 5.98
C THR A 43 -0.28 12.73 5.42
N GLN A 44 -0.70 12.98 4.17
CA GLN A 44 -0.74 14.34 3.61
C GLN A 44 -1.73 15.24 4.35
N GLN A 45 -2.91 14.71 4.67
CA GLN A 45 -3.90 15.42 5.50
C GLN A 45 -3.35 15.71 6.90
N ARG A 46 -2.61 14.77 7.48
CA ARG A 46 -1.94 14.95 8.77
C ARG A 46 -0.89 16.06 8.73
N GLU A 47 -0.06 16.14 7.69
CA GLU A 47 0.90 17.24 7.58
C GLU A 47 0.19 18.60 7.48
N THR A 48 -0.92 18.65 6.73
CA THR A 48 -1.79 19.85 6.67
C THR A 48 -2.32 20.23 8.06
N TRP A 49 -2.78 19.25 8.85
CA TRP A 49 -3.25 19.47 10.22
C TRP A 49 -2.18 20.07 11.15
N TYR A 50 -0.92 19.64 11.00
CA TYR A 50 0.20 20.21 11.76
C TYR A 50 0.67 21.58 11.24
N GLY A 51 0.00 22.16 10.24
CA GLY A 51 0.39 23.43 9.61
C GLY A 51 1.70 23.34 8.82
N ARG A 52 2.12 22.11 8.46
CA ARG A 52 3.27 21.88 7.58
C ARG A 52 2.78 21.87 6.15
N ASP A 53 3.62 22.39 5.24
CA ASP A 53 3.31 22.40 3.83
C ASP A 53 3.18 20.96 3.30
N PRO A 54 1.99 20.54 2.79
CA PRO A 54 1.75 19.18 2.33
C PRO A 54 2.39 18.90 0.97
N ARG A 55 3.08 19.87 0.35
CA ARG A 55 3.87 19.61 -0.85
C ARG A 55 4.84 18.45 -0.55
N PRO A 56 4.71 17.29 -1.23
CA PRO A 56 5.76 16.30 -1.16
C PRO A 56 7.04 17.04 -1.55
N SER A 57 8.07 17.02 -0.70
CA SER A 57 9.38 17.55 -1.07
C SER A 57 9.73 16.90 -2.39
N ALA A 58 9.62 17.67 -3.47
CA ALA A 58 9.70 17.14 -4.81
C ALA A 58 11.03 16.39 -4.92
N LEU A 59 10.89 15.12 -5.31
CA LEU A 59 11.89 14.27 -5.96
C LEU A 59 13.24 14.99 -6.19
N LYS A 60 14.25 14.58 -5.42
CA LYS A 60 15.64 14.60 -5.88
C LYS A 60 15.98 13.19 -6.35
#